data_AF-A0A9W7NN87-F1
#
_entry.id   AF-A0A9W7NN87-F1
#
_cell.length_a   1.000
_cell.length_b   1.000
_cell.length_c   1.000
_cell.angle_alpha   90.00
_cell.angle_beta   90.00
_cell.angle_gamma   90.00
#
_symmetry.space_group_name_H-M   'P 1'
#
loop_
_entity.id
_entity.type
_entity.pdbx_description
1 polymer ?
#
loop_
_entity_poly.entity_id
_entity_poly.type
_entity_poly.pdbx_seq_one_letter_code
_entity_poly.pdbx_strand_id
1 'polypeptide(L)'
;MTLSPFRPFLRAGLLSLLVLGGGGLSFPGPAAAQSGVAPCPDFAPARVALDMQVAPLRTDYSQTIRQLAQKPGRRPVAGRTANAHTLGLAAIQYNQQWQVSVVTASLGQGRYCGAAQTLTVSFGYDERTVYVARELPKGSCIHAEVLAHEMRHVAVDEQLLREYVPVLKRRLEEVVARARTVQGRSERQVMSGIEQPIKAAMRQLMEEFGRERNARQARVDTSAEYERISRSCDGEINRYIGRV
;
A
#
# COMPACT_ATOMS: atom_id res chain seq x y z
N MET A 1 38.34 -54.88 8.40
CA MET A 1 39.30 -53.94 9.04
C MET A 1 38.82 -53.75 10.47
N THR A 2 39.16 -54.74 11.29
CA THR A 2 40.16 -54.67 12.37
C THR A 2 39.57 -54.09 13.66
N LEU A 3 38.92 -55.02 14.38
CA LEU A 3 38.81 -55.06 15.83
C LEU A 3 40.21 -54.92 16.46
N SER A 4 40.35 -54.15 17.54
CA SER A 4 40.93 -54.69 18.78
C SER A 4 40.69 -53.78 19.99
N PRO A 5 40.38 -54.36 21.16
CA PRO A 5 40.14 -53.66 22.42
C PRO A 5 41.43 -53.58 23.26
N PHE A 6 41.50 -52.61 24.18
CA PHE A 6 42.49 -52.63 25.25
C PHE A 6 41.78 -52.57 26.61
N ARG A 7 41.92 -53.65 27.39
CA ARG A 7 41.70 -53.70 28.85
C ARG A 7 43.09 -53.81 29.55
N PRO A 8 43.16 -53.96 30.87
CA PRO A 8 43.60 -52.94 31.82
C PRO A 8 44.97 -53.29 32.43
N PHE A 9 45.57 -52.33 33.14
CA PHE A 9 46.59 -52.68 34.14
C PHE A 9 46.20 -52.07 35.48
N LEU A 10 45.80 -52.95 36.41
CA LEU A 10 45.81 -52.67 37.83
C LEU A 10 47.26 -52.50 38.29
N ARG A 11 47.55 -51.42 39.02
CA ARG A 11 48.60 -51.42 40.03
C ARG A 11 48.04 -50.85 41.31
N ALA A 12 47.96 -51.73 42.30
CA ALA A 12 47.84 -51.38 43.70
C ALA A 12 49.12 -50.66 44.15
N GLY A 13 48.96 -49.53 44.83
CA GLY A 13 50.04 -48.77 45.47
C GLY A 13 49.52 -48.20 46.77
N LEU A 14 50.22 -48.54 47.86
CA LEU A 14 49.86 -48.34 49.26
C LEU A 14 49.62 -46.88 49.67
N LEU A 15 48.79 -46.78 50.72
CA LEU A 15 48.57 -45.63 51.60
C LEU A 15 49.86 -44.90 52.00
N SER A 16 49.76 -43.57 52.08
CA SER A 16 50.38 -42.80 53.17
C SER A 16 49.47 -41.62 53.51
N LEU A 17 48.91 -41.66 54.71
CA LEU A 17 48.20 -40.57 55.37
C LEU A 17 49.21 -39.43 55.63
N LEU A 18 48.89 -38.22 55.18
CA LEU A 18 49.46 -37.00 55.73
C LEU A 18 48.32 -36.00 55.92
N VAL A 19 47.93 -35.86 57.18
CA VAL A 19 46.99 -34.85 57.67
C VAL A 19 47.77 -33.55 57.83
N LEU A 20 47.21 -32.43 57.36
CA LEU A 20 47.24 -31.07 57.93
C LEU A 20 47.21 -30.02 56.81
N GLY A 21 46.15 -29.22 56.79
CA GLY A 21 46.07 -28.00 55.96
C GLY A 21 44.63 -27.67 55.61
N GLY A 22 43.91 -27.02 56.52
CA GLY A 22 42.58 -26.46 56.26
C GLY A 22 42.67 -25.37 55.20
N GLY A 23 42.51 -25.74 53.93
CA GLY A 23 42.23 -24.83 52.84
C GLY A 23 40.73 -24.87 52.57
N GLY A 24 40.03 -23.77 52.88
CA GLY A 24 38.61 -23.65 52.59
C GLY A 24 38.34 -23.91 51.11
N LEU A 25 37.59 -24.97 50.82
CA LEU A 25 37.01 -25.20 49.51
C LEU A 25 35.92 -24.16 49.30
N SER A 26 36.31 -23.02 48.74
CA SER A 26 35.37 -22.08 48.13
C SER A 26 34.71 -22.79 46.96
N PHE A 27 33.50 -23.32 47.18
CA PHE A 27 32.64 -23.74 46.09
C PHE A 27 32.40 -22.50 45.21
N PRO A 28 32.80 -22.51 43.92
CA PRO A 28 32.39 -21.45 43.03
C PRO A 28 30.86 -21.48 43.00
N GLY A 29 30.23 -20.39 43.47
CA GLY A 29 28.79 -20.23 43.37
C GLY A 29 28.35 -20.42 41.92
N PRO A 30 27.09 -20.86 41.68
CA PRO A 30 26.60 -21.05 40.32
C PRO A 30 26.83 -19.76 39.53
N ALA A 31 27.68 -19.85 38.50
CA ALA A 31 27.88 -18.76 37.57
C ALA A 31 26.52 -18.51 36.90
N ALA A 32 25.86 -17.42 37.27
CA ALA A 32 24.71 -16.94 36.54
C ALA A 32 25.17 -16.69 35.10
N ALA A 33 24.74 -17.56 34.17
CA ALA A 33 24.90 -17.34 32.75
C ALA A 33 24.19 -16.02 32.45
N GLN A 34 24.94 -14.93 32.32
CA GLN A 34 24.40 -13.68 31.84
C GLN A 34 23.84 -13.98 30.45
N SER A 35 22.53 -13.93 30.30
CA SER A 35 21.89 -13.96 29.00
C SER A 35 22.50 -12.80 28.20
N GLY A 36 23.43 -13.11 27.28
CA GLY A 36 24.18 -12.13 26.49
C GLY A 36 23.34 -11.42 25.43
N VAL A 37 22.04 -11.23 25.72
CA VAL A 37 21.07 -10.52 24.90
C VAL A 37 20.75 -9.21 25.61
N ALA A 38 21.18 -8.09 25.04
CA ALA A 38 20.85 -6.76 25.51
C ALA A 38 19.35 -6.48 25.38
N PRO A 39 18.75 -5.61 26.22
CA PRO A 39 17.40 -5.13 26.00
C PRO A 39 17.33 -4.29 24.71
N CYS A 40 16.16 -4.25 24.10
CA CYS A 40 15.96 -3.38 22.95
C CYS A 40 15.98 -1.91 23.38
N PRO A 41 16.75 -1.03 22.71
CA PRO A 41 16.75 0.40 23.03
C PRO A 41 15.41 1.04 22.72
N ASP A 42 15.15 2.16 23.39
CA ASP A 42 14.02 3.03 23.08
C ASP A 42 14.31 3.77 21.77
N PHE A 43 13.50 3.51 20.75
CA PHE A 43 13.54 4.25 19.49
C PHE A 43 12.58 5.43 19.53
N ALA A 44 12.95 6.52 18.84
CA ALA A 44 12.05 7.64 18.66
C ALA A 44 10.77 7.21 17.90
N PRO A 45 9.61 7.84 18.17
CA PRO A 45 8.38 7.55 17.44
C PRO A 45 8.55 7.74 15.93
N ALA A 46 7.96 6.83 15.15
CA ALA A 46 7.95 6.92 13.70
C ALA A 46 7.20 8.16 13.21
N ARG A 47 7.68 8.79 12.15
CA ARG A 47 7.00 9.89 11.45
C ARG A 47 6.33 9.38 10.17
N VAL A 48 5.14 9.87 9.86
CA VAL A 48 4.51 9.67 8.54
C VAL A 48 4.59 10.95 7.71
N ALA A 49 5.26 10.88 6.57
CA ALA A 49 5.29 11.93 5.55
C ALA A 49 4.42 11.49 4.38
N LEU A 50 3.34 12.23 4.10
CA LEU A 50 2.44 11.95 2.99
C LEU A 50 2.45 13.12 2.01
N ASP A 51 2.79 12.83 0.77
CA ASP A 51 2.73 13.73 -0.38
C ASP A 51 1.50 13.43 -1.23
N MET A 52 0.70 14.45 -1.51
CA MET A 52 -0.49 14.33 -2.36
C MET A 52 -0.12 14.76 -3.78
N GLN A 53 -0.23 13.85 -4.74
CA GLN A 53 0.14 14.11 -6.13
C GLN A 53 -1.09 14.27 -7.01
N VAL A 54 -1.15 15.37 -7.77
CA VAL A 54 -2.23 15.61 -8.72
C VAL A 54 -1.64 16.10 -10.03
N ALA A 55 -1.60 15.22 -11.03
CA ALA A 55 -1.18 15.57 -12.37
C ALA A 55 -2.12 16.63 -12.99
N PRO A 56 -1.62 17.45 -13.94
CA PRO A 56 -2.47 18.36 -14.69
C PRO A 56 -3.57 17.61 -15.44
N LEU A 57 -4.78 18.18 -15.45
CA LEU A 57 -5.87 17.66 -16.26
C LEU A 57 -5.62 17.99 -17.73
N ARG A 58 -5.67 16.97 -18.58
CA ARG A 58 -5.60 17.12 -20.04
C ARG A 58 -6.97 16.88 -20.65
N THR A 59 -7.21 17.49 -21.81
CA THR A 59 -8.37 17.17 -22.65
C THR A 59 -7.91 16.62 -23.99
N ASP A 60 -8.57 15.59 -24.50
CA ASP A 60 -8.27 15.00 -25.81
C ASP A 60 -9.56 14.79 -26.62
N TYR A 61 -9.59 15.43 -27.80
CA TYR A 61 -10.72 15.42 -28.73
C TYR A 61 -10.43 14.65 -30.03
N SER A 62 -9.36 13.87 -30.06
CA SER A 62 -8.86 13.16 -31.26
C SER A 62 -9.46 11.77 -31.46
N GLN A 63 -10.05 11.20 -30.41
CA GLN A 63 -10.49 9.81 -30.36
C GLN A 63 -11.92 9.65 -30.90
N THR A 64 -12.20 8.56 -31.62
CA THR A 64 -13.57 8.22 -32.06
C THR A 64 -14.42 7.65 -30.93
N ILE A 65 -15.75 7.69 -31.07
CA ILE A 65 -16.70 6.98 -30.20
C ILE A 65 -16.29 5.50 -30.05
N ARG A 66 -15.88 4.86 -31.15
CA ARG A 66 -15.43 3.46 -31.16
C ARG A 66 -14.13 3.25 -30.39
N GLN A 67 -13.14 4.12 -30.56
CA GLN A 67 -11.88 4.07 -29.81
C GLN A 67 -12.12 4.30 -28.32
N LEU A 68 -12.98 5.25 -27.94
CA LEU A 68 -13.34 5.47 -26.55
C LEU A 68 -14.07 4.28 -25.93
N ALA A 69 -14.95 3.61 -26.67
CA ALA A 69 -15.64 2.41 -26.20
C ALA A 69 -14.70 1.24 -25.88
N GLN A 70 -13.49 1.21 -26.46
CA GLN A 70 -12.47 0.19 -26.24
C GLN A 70 -11.47 0.54 -25.14
N LYS A 71 -11.50 1.76 -24.59
CA LYS A 71 -10.54 2.18 -23.57
C LYS A 71 -10.80 1.47 -22.23
N PRO A 72 -9.75 1.02 -21.53
CA PRO A 72 -9.86 0.50 -20.17
C PRO A 72 -10.36 1.58 -19.20
N GLY A 73 -11.02 1.15 -18.12
CA GLY A 73 -11.60 2.07 -17.13
C GLY A 73 -13.06 2.43 -17.37
N ARG A 74 -13.67 1.99 -18.49
CA ARG A 74 -15.12 2.05 -18.68
C ARG A 74 -15.82 1.19 -17.61
N ARG A 75 -16.82 1.78 -16.95
CA ARG A 75 -17.76 0.99 -16.15
C ARG A 75 -18.97 0.58 -17.00
N PRO A 76 -19.36 -0.69 -17.00
CA PRO A 76 -20.67 -1.08 -17.48
C PRO A 76 -21.72 -0.41 -16.59
N VAL A 77 -22.58 0.42 -17.16
CA VAL A 77 -23.77 0.90 -16.45
C VAL A 77 -24.74 -0.28 -16.39
N ALA A 78 -25.16 -0.65 -15.18
CA ALA A 78 -26.16 -1.70 -15.00
C ALA A 78 -27.43 -1.35 -15.77
N GLY A 79 -27.91 -2.26 -16.63
CA GLY A 79 -29.09 -2.05 -17.47
C GLY A 79 -28.84 -1.42 -18.85
N ARG A 80 -27.58 -1.14 -19.24
CA ARG A 80 -27.28 -0.76 -20.63
C ARG A 80 -27.18 -1.99 -21.54
N THR A 81 -27.85 -1.90 -22.69
CA THR A 81 -27.77 -2.85 -23.79
C THR A 81 -26.44 -2.71 -24.55
N ALA A 82 -26.15 -3.65 -25.45
CA ALA A 82 -24.95 -3.67 -26.30
C ALA A 82 -24.75 -2.39 -27.16
N ASN A 83 -25.77 -1.53 -27.31
CA ASN A 83 -25.76 -0.31 -28.14
C ASN A 83 -25.35 0.95 -27.36
N ALA A 84 -24.55 0.75 -26.32
CA ALA A 84 -24.10 1.77 -25.41
C ALA A 84 -22.88 2.54 -25.97
N HIS A 85 -23.11 3.68 -26.63
CA HIS A 85 -22.04 4.55 -27.14
C HIS A 85 -21.33 5.35 -26.02
N THR A 86 -20.00 5.39 -26.08
CA THR A 86 -19.13 6.18 -25.19
C THR A 86 -18.74 7.46 -25.92
N LEU A 87 -19.42 8.56 -25.60
CA LEU A 87 -19.20 9.86 -26.26
C LEU A 87 -18.14 10.70 -25.56
N GLY A 88 -17.92 10.44 -24.28
CA GLY A 88 -16.87 11.03 -23.46
C GLY A 88 -16.29 9.99 -22.52
N LEU A 89 -15.14 10.30 -21.94
CA LEU A 89 -14.51 9.47 -20.91
C LEU A 89 -13.58 10.31 -20.04
N ALA A 90 -13.87 10.41 -18.74
CA ALA A 90 -12.93 10.84 -17.73
C ALA A 90 -11.97 9.69 -17.32
N ALA A 91 -10.84 9.57 -18.01
CA ALA A 91 -9.81 8.58 -17.69
C ALA A 91 -8.85 9.15 -16.63
N ILE A 92 -9.09 8.77 -15.37
CA ILE A 92 -8.27 9.16 -14.22
C ILE A 92 -7.67 7.91 -13.58
N GLN A 93 -6.35 7.86 -13.56
CA GLN A 93 -5.56 6.83 -12.89
C GLN A 93 -5.03 7.39 -11.57
N TYR A 94 -5.11 6.57 -10.53
CA TYR A 94 -4.49 6.87 -9.24
C TYR A 94 -3.39 5.87 -8.94
N ASN A 95 -2.40 6.31 -8.18
CA ASN A 95 -1.25 5.51 -7.83
C ASN A 95 -0.85 5.75 -6.39
N GLN A 96 -0.20 4.76 -5.80
CA GLN A 96 0.37 4.85 -4.47
C GLN A 96 1.79 4.29 -4.46
N GLN A 97 2.71 5.06 -3.90
CA GLN A 97 4.08 4.66 -3.64
C GLN A 97 4.38 4.89 -2.18
N TRP A 98 5.15 4.00 -1.56
CA TRP A 98 5.57 4.19 -0.19
C TRP A 98 6.91 3.53 0.08
N GLN A 99 7.63 4.08 1.06
CA GLN A 99 8.88 3.56 1.56
C GLN A 99 8.91 3.76 3.08
N VAL A 100 9.44 2.78 3.81
CA VAL A 100 9.71 2.91 5.23
C VAL A 100 11.21 2.88 5.48
N SER A 101 11.72 3.83 6.25
CA SER A 101 13.06 3.74 6.85
C SER A 101 12.94 3.09 8.22
N VAL A 102 13.88 2.20 8.52
CA VAL A 102 13.89 1.41 9.76
C VAL A 102 15.26 1.56 10.40
N VAL A 103 15.25 1.74 11.71
CA VAL A 103 16.46 1.69 12.54
C VAL A 103 16.54 0.34 13.23
N THR A 104 17.72 -0.27 13.26
CA THR A 104 17.97 -1.57 13.90
C THR A 104 19.09 -1.47 14.93
N ALA A 105 19.06 -2.37 15.91
CA ALA A 105 20.10 -2.57 16.91
C ALA A 105 20.35 -4.08 17.10
N SER A 106 21.63 -4.47 17.14
CA SER A 106 22.01 -5.83 17.54
C SER A 106 21.87 -5.96 19.06
N LEU A 107 21.18 -7.01 19.49
CA LEU A 107 21.06 -7.36 20.90
C LEU A 107 22.13 -8.37 21.33
N GLY A 108 22.96 -8.86 20.41
CA GLY A 108 23.89 -9.97 20.67
C GLY A 108 23.25 -11.35 20.39
N GLN A 109 24.10 -12.37 20.26
CA GLN A 109 23.67 -13.76 19.98
C GLN A 109 22.76 -13.91 18.74
N GLY A 110 23.00 -13.10 17.70
CA GLY A 110 22.19 -13.12 16.47
C GLY A 110 20.77 -12.59 16.65
N ARG A 111 20.49 -11.87 17.75
CA ARG A 111 19.22 -11.20 18.00
C ARG A 111 19.32 -9.74 17.60
N TYR A 112 18.24 -9.24 17.03
CA TYR A 112 18.11 -7.87 16.57
C TYR A 112 16.78 -7.31 17.05
N CYS A 113 16.73 -6.00 17.22
CA CYS A 113 15.46 -5.29 17.25
C CYS A 113 15.50 -4.05 16.36
N GLY A 114 14.35 -3.49 16.07
CA GLY A 114 14.26 -2.25 15.31
C GLY A 114 12.87 -1.65 15.33
N ALA A 115 12.77 -0.45 14.80
CA ALA A 115 11.54 0.33 14.73
C ALA A 115 11.49 1.12 13.42
N ALA A 116 10.28 1.43 12.96
CA ALA A 116 10.10 2.38 11.87
C ALA A 116 10.56 3.78 12.31
N GLN A 117 11.29 4.49 11.45
CA GLN A 117 11.73 5.86 11.70
C GLN A 117 10.91 6.85 10.88
N THR A 118 10.78 6.63 9.57
CA THR A 118 9.94 7.46 8.69
C THR A 118 9.24 6.59 7.67
N LEU A 119 7.91 6.74 7.56
CA LEU A 119 7.11 6.20 6.47
C LEU A 119 6.80 7.34 5.50
N THR A 120 7.36 7.29 4.30
CA THR A 120 7.06 8.22 3.22
C THR A 120 6.03 7.59 2.29
N VAL A 121 4.99 8.34 1.95
CA VAL A 121 3.91 7.92 1.06
C VAL A 121 3.66 9.00 0.03
N SER A 122 3.58 8.61 -1.24
CA SER A 122 2.98 9.41 -2.30
C SER A 122 1.64 8.77 -2.68
N PHE A 123 0.59 9.58 -2.75
CA PHE A 123 -0.73 9.13 -3.17
C PHE A 123 -1.47 10.21 -3.94
N GLY A 124 -2.13 9.82 -5.03
CA GLY A 124 -3.04 10.68 -5.76
C GLY A 124 -3.18 10.28 -7.21
N TYR A 125 -3.38 11.24 -8.10
CA TYR A 125 -3.65 11.02 -9.52
C TYR A 125 -2.42 11.35 -10.37
N ASP A 126 -1.83 10.35 -11.01
CA ASP A 126 -0.65 10.51 -11.87
C ASP A 126 -1.00 10.65 -13.36
N GLU A 127 -2.19 10.21 -13.78
CA GLU A 127 -2.72 10.49 -15.11
C GLU A 127 -4.20 10.92 -15.07
N ARG A 128 -4.51 12.03 -15.75
CA ARG A 128 -5.85 12.61 -15.83
C ARG A 128 -6.14 13.15 -17.21
N THR A 129 -6.96 12.44 -17.97
CA THR A 129 -7.38 12.86 -19.32
C THR A 129 -8.89 12.76 -19.46
N VAL A 130 -9.52 13.87 -19.85
CA VAL A 130 -10.92 13.89 -20.27
C VAL A 130 -10.97 13.81 -21.78
N TYR A 131 -11.65 12.78 -22.28
CA TYR A 131 -11.91 12.60 -23.69
C TYR A 131 -13.32 13.06 -24.04
N VAL A 132 -13.46 13.71 -25.20
CA VAL A 132 -14.76 13.83 -25.90
C VAL A 132 -14.54 13.34 -27.31
N ALA A 133 -15.47 12.54 -27.82
CA ALA A 133 -15.32 11.89 -29.11
C ALA A 133 -15.25 12.93 -30.24
N ARG A 134 -14.34 12.71 -31.19
CA ARG A 134 -14.06 13.64 -32.31
C ARG A 134 -15.27 13.86 -33.22
N GLU A 135 -16.22 12.93 -33.23
CA GLU A 135 -17.47 13.03 -33.97
C GLU A 135 -18.34 14.18 -33.48
N LEU A 136 -18.19 14.60 -32.21
CA LEU A 136 -18.88 15.74 -31.62
C LEU A 136 -18.04 17.01 -31.90
N PRO A 137 -18.50 17.92 -32.78
CA PRO A 137 -17.70 19.08 -33.15
C PRO A 137 -17.41 19.97 -31.94
N LYS A 138 -16.15 20.34 -31.74
CA LYS A 138 -15.77 21.26 -30.67
C LYS A 138 -16.53 22.58 -30.80
N GLY A 139 -17.17 23.00 -29.71
CA GLY A 139 -18.00 24.21 -29.68
C GLY A 139 -19.48 23.97 -30.02
N SER A 140 -19.87 22.76 -30.44
CA SER A 140 -21.29 22.42 -30.54
C SER A 140 -21.92 22.26 -29.15
N CYS A 141 -23.26 22.33 -29.10
CA CYS A 141 -24.00 22.19 -27.86
C CYS A 141 -23.74 20.81 -27.22
N ILE A 142 -23.86 19.72 -27.99
CA ILE A 142 -23.68 18.38 -27.42
C ILE A 142 -22.25 18.13 -26.94
N HIS A 143 -21.24 18.71 -27.60
CA HIS A 143 -19.86 18.62 -27.13
C HIS A 143 -19.72 19.24 -25.73
N ALA A 144 -20.33 20.41 -25.50
CA ALA A 144 -20.32 21.07 -24.20
C ALA A 144 -21.03 20.25 -23.13
N GLU A 145 -22.18 19.64 -23.44
CA GLU A 145 -22.93 18.77 -22.52
C GLU A 145 -22.13 17.53 -22.11
N VAL A 146 -21.49 16.85 -23.08
CA VAL A 146 -20.65 15.68 -22.81
C VAL A 146 -19.42 16.08 -22.00
N LEU A 147 -18.73 17.16 -22.38
CA LEU A 147 -17.58 17.65 -21.61
C LEU A 147 -17.98 18.00 -20.17
N ALA A 148 -19.12 18.68 -19.97
CA ALA A 148 -19.61 19.02 -18.65
C ALA A 148 -19.92 17.78 -17.81
N HIS A 149 -20.48 16.73 -18.42
CA HIS A 149 -20.69 15.44 -17.76
C HIS A 149 -19.36 14.81 -17.31
N GLU A 150 -18.37 14.70 -18.20
CA GLU A 150 -17.07 14.13 -17.84
C GLU A 150 -16.35 14.95 -16.76
N MET A 151 -16.51 16.27 -16.76
CA MET A 151 -15.96 17.14 -15.71
C MET A 151 -16.60 16.91 -14.33
N ARG A 152 -17.84 16.38 -14.25
CA ARG A 152 -18.42 15.97 -12.97
C ARG A 152 -17.69 14.76 -12.38
N HIS A 153 -17.31 13.79 -13.22
CA HIS A 153 -16.47 12.66 -12.80
C HIS A 153 -15.12 13.13 -12.26
N VAL A 154 -14.50 14.12 -12.92
CA VAL A 154 -13.27 14.76 -12.44
C VAL A 154 -13.47 15.39 -11.06
N ALA A 155 -14.54 16.17 -10.88
CA ALA A 155 -14.82 16.86 -9.62
C ALA A 155 -15.05 15.88 -8.46
N VAL A 156 -15.75 14.77 -8.71
CA VAL A 156 -15.95 13.69 -7.74
C VAL A 156 -14.63 13.08 -7.29
N ASP A 157 -13.73 12.78 -8.23
CA ASP A 157 -12.41 12.23 -7.93
C ASP A 157 -11.57 13.22 -7.11
N GLU A 158 -11.49 14.48 -7.53
CA GLU A 158 -10.75 15.51 -6.80
C GLU A 158 -11.27 15.71 -5.37
N GLN A 159 -12.59 15.72 -5.20
CA GLN A 159 -13.21 15.83 -3.88
C GLN A 159 -12.87 14.62 -3.01
N LEU A 160 -13.03 13.41 -3.53
CA LEU A 160 -12.71 12.19 -2.80
C LEU A 160 -11.24 12.16 -2.38
N LEU A 161 -10.31 12.54 -3.25
CA LEU A 161 -8.89 12.59 -2.91
C LEU A 161 -8.61 13.54 -1.74
N ARG A 162 -9.17 14.76 -1.78
CA ARG A 162 -9.02 15.75 -0.69
C ARG A 162 -9.55 15.24 0.65
N GLU A 163 -10.68 14.53 0.63
CA GLU A 163 -11.28 13.95 1.84
C GLU A 163 -10.48 12.73 2.35
N TYR A 164 -9.91 11.93 1.45
CA TYR A 164 -9.30 10.65 1.81
C TYR A 164 -7.86 10.80 2.30
N VAL A 165 -7.09 11.76 1.79
CA VAL A 165 -5.68 11.97 2.16
C VAL A 165 -5.47 12.12 3.69
N PRO A 166 -6.27 12.92 4.42
CA PRO A 166 -6.16 13.00 5.87
C PRO A 166 -6.48 11.67 6.59
N VAL A 167 -7.44 10.90 6.07
CA VAL A 167 -7.80 9.57 6.62
C VAL A 167 -6.67 8.58 6.41
N LEU A 168 -6.08 8.57 5.22
CA LEU A 168 -4.93 7.75 4.86
C LEU A 168 -3.76 8.04 5.80
N LYS A 169 -3.40 9.33 5.97
CA LYS A 169 -2.31 9.75 6.86
C LYS A 169 -2.53 9.24 8.30
N ARG A 170 -3.70 9.53 8.88
CA ARG A 170 -4.02 9.15 10.26
C ARG A 170 -3.96 7.63 10.46
N ARG A 171 -4.54 6.84 9.55
CA ARG A 171 -4.55 5.37 9.69
C ARG A 171 -3.16 4.78 9.56
N LEU A 172 -2.29 5.36 8.74
CA LEU A 172 -0.89 4.94 8.67
C LEU A 172 -0.10 5.35 9.92
N GLU A 173 -0.36 6.53 10.49
CA GLU A 173 0.20 6.94 11.78
C GLU A 173 -0.17 5.95 12.90
N GLU A 174 -1.43 5.50 12.95
CA GLU A 174 -1.86 4.47 13.90
C GLU A 174 -1.14 3.13 13.69
N VAL A 175 -0.92 2.72 12.44
CA VAL A 175 -0.23 1.46 12.11
C VAL A 175 1.22 1.51 12.57
N VAL A 176 1.96 2.58 12.25
CA VAL A 176 3.37 2.70 12.66
C VAL A 176 3.51 2.91 14.17
N ALA A 177 2.56 3.57 14.84
CA ALA A 177 2.57 3.74 16.29
C ALA A 177 2.33 2.42 17.05
N ARG A 178 1.48 1.53 16.50
CA ARG A 178 1.27 0.19 17.06
C ARG A 178 2.47 -0.73 16.84
N ALA A 179 3.17 -0.56 15.73
CA ALA A 179 4.37 -1.31 15.37
C ALA A 179 5.64 -0.78 16.09
N ARG A 180 5.57 -0.61 17.43
CA ARG A 180 6.60 -0.01 18.31
C ARG A 180 8.01 -0.52 17.99
N THR A 181 8.36 -1.70 18.52
CA THR A 181 9.64 -2.35 18.32
C THR A 181 9.40 -3.79 17.89
N VAL A 182 10.11 -4.20 16.85
CA VAL A 182 10.07 -5.55 16.30
C VAL A 182 11.39 -6.22 16.63
N GLN A 183 11.34 -7.44 17.17
CA GLN A 183 12.52 -8.27 17.39
C GLN A 183 12.62 -9.38 16.35
N GLY A 184 13.85 -9.78 16.02
CA GLY A 184 14.13 -10.85 15.08
C GLY A 184 15.48 -11.52 15.32
N ARG A 185 15.74 -12.58 14.56
CA ARG A 185 17.01 -13.31 14.48
C ARG A 185 17.93 -12.80 13.35
N SER A 186 17.50 -11.75 12.66
CA SER A 186 18.26 -11.03 11.64
C SER A 186 17.62 -9.67 11.43
N GLU A 187 18.37 -8.71 10.89
CA GLU A 187 17.83 -7.42 10.47
C GLU A 187 16.70 -7.59 9.46
N ARG A 188 16.83 -8.53 8.51
CA ARG A 188 15.79 -8.82 7.51
C ARG A 188 14.46 -9.23 8.16
N GLN A 189 14.50 -10.01 9.24
CA GLN A 189 13.28 -10.40 9.95
C GLN A 189 12.63 -9.20 10.63
N VAL A 190 13.44 -8.29 11.21
CA VAL A 190 12.95 -7.05 11.82
C VAL A 190 12.32 -6.15 10.75
N MET A 191 13.00 -5.94 9.62
CA MET A 191 12.48 -5.18 8.48
C MET A 191 11.13 -5.72 8.01
N SER A 192 11.05 -7.02 7.75
CA SER A 192 9.81 -7.66 7.31
C SER A 192 8.69 -7.52 8.35
N GLY A 193 8.99 -7.67 9.64
CA GLY A 193 8.00 -7.50 10.70
C GLY A 193 7.44 -6.06 10.80
N ILE A 194 8.17 -5.05 10.32
CA ILE A 194 7.71 -3.66 10.22
C ILE A 194 6.97 -3.41 8.90
N GLU A 195 7.47 -3.94 7.79
CA GLU A 195 6.91 -3.72 6.46
C GLU A 195 5.56 -4.42 6.26
N GLN A 196 5.37 -5.64 6.77
CA GLN A 196 4.15 -6.42 6.50
C GLN A 196 2.88 -5.74 7.04
N PRO A 197 2.83 -5.20 8.28
CA PRO A 197 1.68 -4.44 8.76
C PRO A 197 1.37 -3.21 7.91
N ILE A 198 2.40 -2.44 7.51
CA ILE A 198 2.25 -1.26 6.65
C ILE A 198 1.69 -1.66 5.29
N LYS A 199 2.24 -2.70 4.68
CA LYS A 199 1.78 -3.23 3.38
C LYS A 199 0.33 -3.70 3.45
N ALA A 200 -0.05 -4.41 4.51
CA ALA A 200 -1.41 -4.88 4.71
C ALA A 200 -2.40 -3.70 4.88
N ALA A 201 -2.02 -2.71 5.69
CA ALA A 201 -2.83 -1.50 5.88
C ALA A 201 -2.99 -0.73 4.56
N MET A 202 -1.91 -0.50 3.82
CA MET A 202 -1.94 0.21 2.54
C MET A 202 -2.87 -0.48 1.55
N ARG A 203 -2.80 -1.82 1.42
CA ARG A 203 -3.70 -2.58 0.56
C ARG A 203 -5.17 -2.35 0.95
N GLN A 204 -5.50 -2.51 2.23
CA GLN A 204 -6.86 -2.30 2.71
C GLN A 204 -7.35 -0.86 2.44
N LEU A 205 -6.51 0.14 2.70
CA LEU A 205 -6.81 1.54 2.46
C LEU A 205 -7.05 1.83 0.97
N MET A 206 -6.27 1.23 0.06
CA MET A 206 -6.49 1.41 -1.38
C MET A 206 -7.75 0.71 -1.88
N GLU A 207 -8.09 -0.45 -1.33
CA GLU A 207 -9.34 -1.12 -1.62
C GLU A 207 -10.56 -0.32 -1.14
N GLU A 208 -10.49 0.28 0.05
CA GLU A 208 -11.53 1.17 0.58
C GLU A 208 -11.71 2.42 -0.30
N PHE A 209 -10.61 3.08 -0.67
CA PHE A 209 -10.64 4.22 -1.60
C PHE A 209 -11.26 3.84 -2.94
N GLY A 210 -10.83 2.70 -3.52
CA GLY A 210 -11.34 2.21 -4.80
C GLY A 210 -12.84 1.91 -4.74
N ARG A 211 -13.34 1.31 -3.67
CA ARG A 211 -14.78 1.07 -3.49
C ARG A 211 -15.57 2.36 -3.38
N GLU A 212 -15.12 3.32 -2.57
CA GLU A 212 -15.80 4.60 -2.40
C GLU A 212 -15.79 5.41 -3.70
N ARG A 213 -14.64 5.48 -4.38
CA ARG A 213 -14.52 6.05 -5.73
C ARG A 213 -15.52 5.40 -6.67
N ASN A 214 -15.61 4.07 -6.66
CA ASN A 214 -16.56 3.36 -7.51
C ASN A 214 -18.00 3.76 -7.23
N ALA A 215 -18.39 3.82 -5.97
CA ALA A 215 -19.73 4.21 -5.55
C ALA A 215 -20.08 5.67 -5.94
N ARG A 216 -19.17 6.62 -5.75
CA ARG A 216 -19.44 8.04 -6.07
C ARG A 216 -19.54 8.31 -7.57
N GLN A 217 -18.63 7.75 -8.35
CA GLN A 217 -18.63 7.85 -9.82
C GLN A 217 -19.95 7.26 -10.41
N ALA A 218 -20.44 6.14 -9.85
CA ALA A 218 -21.72 5.55 -10.29
C ALA A 218 -22.96 6.43 -10.01
N ARG A 219 -22.87 7.40 -9.08
CA ARG A 219 -23.95 8.37 -8.83
C ARG A 219 -24.01 9.48 -9.89
N VAL A 220 -22.95 9.63 -10.69
CA VAL A 220 -22.93 10.55 -11.84
C VAL A 220 -23.55 9.87 -13.06
N ASP A 221 -23.18 8.62 -13.32
CA ASP A 221 -23.64 7.79 -14.46
C ASP A 221 -25.05 7.18 -14.24
N THR A 222 -26.05 8.03 -13.98
CA THR A 222 -27.43 7.56 -13.80
C THR A 222 -28.18 7.47 -15.13
N SER A 223 -29.18 6.58 -15.22
CA SER A 223 -30.07 6.51 -16.39
C SER A 223 -30.75 7.85 -16.68
N ALA A 224 -31.17 8.58 -15.64
CA ALA A 224 -31.77 9.91 -15.77
C ALA A 224 -30.79 10.93 -16.37
N GLU A 225 -29.51 10.88 -15.99
CA GLU A 225 -28.49 11.75 -16.56
C GLU A 225 -28.24 11.44 -18.04
N TYR A 226 -28.15 10.16 -18.41
CA TYR A 226 -28.05 9.78 -19.83
C TYR A 226 -29.26 10.23 -20.64
N GLU A 227 -30.46 10.09 -20.08
CA GLU A 227 -31.70 10.53 -20.72
C GLU A 227 -31.73 12.05 -20.90
N ARG A 228 -31.31 12.81 -19.87
CA ARG A 228 -31.15 14.27 -19.92
C ARG A 228 -30.22 14.69 -21.05
N ILE A 229 -29.03 14.10 -21.13
CA ILE A 229 -28.05 14.39 -22.20
C ILE A 229 -28.63 13.98 -23.56
N SER A 230 -29.31 12.84 -23.66
CA SER A 230 -29.87 12.36 -24.94
C SER A 230 -30.93 13.29 -25.54
N ARG A 231 -31.66 14.02 -24.69
CA ARG A 231 -32.66 15.02 -25.06
C ARG A 231 -32.12 16.45 -25.13
N SER A 232 -30.90 16.69 -24.65
CA SER A 232 -30.28 18.01 -24.74
C SER A 232 -29.99 18.37 -26.20
N CYS A 233 -29.82 19.68 -26.46
CA CYS A 233 -29.41 20.18 -27.77
C CYS A 233 -30.32 19.72 -28.92
N ASP A 234 -31.63 19.68 -28.69
CA ASP A 234 -32.63 19.18 -29.66
C ASP A 234 -32.32 17.76 -30.20
N GLY A 235 -31.73 16.91 -29.35
CA GLY A 235 -31.37 15.54 -29.72
C GLY A 235 -30.19 15.44 -30.69
N GLU A 236 -29.29 16.44 -30.74
CA GLU A 236 -28.10 16.48 -31.60
C GLU A 236 -27.29 15.18 -31.55
N ILE A 237 -27.24 14.52 -30.39
CA ILE A 237 -26.56 13.25 -30.14
C ILE A 237 -26.91 12.15 -31.16
N ASN A 238 -28.16 12.11 -31.63
CA ASN A 238 -28.67 11.08 -32.53
C ASN A 238 -28.05 11.17 -33.93
N ARG A 239 -27.53 12.36 -34.29
CA ARG A 239 -26.83 12.58 -35.56
C ARG A 239 -25.47 11.88 -35.61
N TYR A 240 -24.88 11.59 -34.45
CA TYR A 240 -23.55 11.00 -34.33
C TYR A 240 -23.60 9.51 -34.01
N ILE A 241 -24.55 9.10 -33.17
CA ILE A 241 -24.72 7.71 -32.74
C ILE A 241 -25.14 6.79 -33.91
N GLY A 242 -26.01 7.27 -34.81
CA GLY A 242 -26.47 6.48 -35.97
C GLY A 242 -25.42 6.31 -37.08
N ARG A 243 -24.19 6.82 -36.90
CA ARG A 243 -23.09 6.78 -37.88
C ARG A 243 -21.91 5.90 -37.46
N VAL A 244 -22.02 5.19 -36.33
CA VAL A 244 -20.93 4.42 -35.68
C VAL A 244 -20.93 2.95 -36.08
#